data_AF-V4J1Q7-F1
#
_entry.id   AF-V4J1Q7-F1
#
_cell.length_a   1.000
_cell.length_b   1.000
_cell.length_c   1.000
_cell.angle_alpha   90.00
_cell.angle_beta   90.00
_cell.angle_gamma   90.00
#
_symmetry.space_group_name_H-M   'P 1'
#
loop_
_entity.id
_entity.type
_entity.pdbx_description
1 polymer ?
#
loop_
_entity_poly.entity_id
_entity_poly.type
_entity_poly.pdbx_seq_one_letter_code
_entity_poly.pdbx_strand_id
1 'polypeptide(L)' 'MRAHPLGRDAAIIGRNIDDPHRFVQMKTSFGGNRIVDWPAAEQLPRIC' A
#
# COMPACT_ATOMS: atom_id res chain seq x y z
N MET A 1 -19.09 0.13 -5.78
CA MET A 1 -18.07 1.13 -5.37
C MET A 1 -17.88 2.24 -6.38
N ARG A 2 -17.54 1.94 -7.66
CA ARG A 2 -17.24 2.98 -8.67
C ARG A 2 -18.42 3.85 -9.12
N ALA A 3 -19.66 3.48 -8.80
CA ALA A 3 -20.85 4.27 -9.08
C ALA A 3 -20.99 5.52 -8.18
N HIS A 4 -20.34 5.54 -7.01
CA HIS A 4 -20.34 6.70 -6.14
C HIS A 4 -19.20 7.66 -6.54
N PRO A 5 -19.41 8.99 -6.60
CA PRO A 5 -18.38 9.94 -7.03
C PRO A 5 -17.04 9.81 -6.29
N LEU A 6 -17.07 9.59 -4.96
CA LEU A 6 -15.86 9.39 -4.14
C LEU A 6 -15.18 8.02 -4.37
N GLY A 7 -15.84 7.07 -5.01
CA GLY A 7 -15.33 5.73 -5.27
C GLY A 7 -14.82 5.53 -6.70
N ARG A 8 -14.78 6.60 -7.52
CA ARG A 8 -14.44 6.52 -8.95
C ARG A 8 -13.07 5.85 -9.19
N ASP A 9 -12.11 6.12 -8.30
CA ASP A 9 -10.72 5.67 -8.41
C ASP A 9 -10.43 4.44 -7.52
N ALA A 10 -11.46 3.77 -7.00
CA ALA A 10 -11.27 2.60 -6.15
C ALA A 10 -10.59 1.43 -6.91
N ALA A 11 -9.57 0.84 -6.28
CA ALA A 11 -8.79 -0.25 -6.83
C ALA A 11 -8.40 -1.29 -5.76
N ILE A 12 -8.24 -2.54 -6.20
CA ILE A 12 -7.63 -3.60 -5.38
C ILE A 12 -6.11 -3.45 -5.55
N ILE A 13 -5.39 -3.23 -4.45
CA ILE A 13 -3.94 -2.98 -4.47
C ILE A 13 -3.09 -4.19 -4.06
N GLY A 14 -3.72 -5.30 -3.65
CA GLY A 14 -3.01 -6.47 -3.18
C GLY A 14 -3.93 -7.53 -2.60
N ARG A 15 -3.32 -8.49 -1.92
CA ARG A 15 -3.98 -9.59 -1.20
C ARG A 15 -3.16 -9.95 0.04
N ASN A 16 -3.83 -10.52 1.02
CA ASN A 16 -3.15 -11.14 2.14
C ASN A 16 -2.64 -12.54 1.75
N ILE A 17 -1.48 -12.90 2.27
CA ILE A 17 -0.87 -14.22 2.15
C ILE A 17 -0.38 -14.66 3.52
N ASP A 18 -0.24 -15.97 3.72
CA ASP A 18 0.42 -16.48 4.91
C ASP A 18 1.92 -16.14 4.83
N ASP A 19 2.43 -15.46 5.85
CA ASP A 19 3.82 -15.03 5.95
C ASP A 19 4.27 -15.05 7.41
N PRO A 20 5.17 -15.98 7.79
CA PRO A 20 5.73 -16.03 9.14
C PRO A 20 6.42 -14.74 9.58
N HIS A 21 6.97 -13.97 8.62
CA HIS A 21 7.70 -12.74 8.89
C HIS A 21 6.81 -11.50 8.93
N ARG A 22 5.55 -11.64 8.47
CA ARG A 22 4.53 -10.58 8.44
C ARG A 22 5.00 -9.33 7.68
N PHE A 23 5.67 -9.51 6.56
CA PHE A 23 6.12 -8.41 5.72
C PHE A 23 5.01 -7.87 4.82
N VAL A 24 5.07 -6.58 4.56
CA VAL A 24 4.35 -5.94 3.46
C VAL A 24 5.29 -5.84 2.27
N GLN A 25 4.92 -6.42 1.13
CA GLN A 25 5.72 -6.41 -0.09
C GLN A 25 4.93 -5.77 -1.23
N MET A 26 5.62 -4.93 -2.01
CA MET A 26 5.08 -4.29 -3.20
C MET A 26 5.77 -4.86 -4.44
N LYS A 27 4.98 -5.31 -5.42
CA LYS A 27 5.48 -5.61 -6.77
C LYS A 27 5.70 -4.30 -7.52
N THR A 28 6.92 -4.06 -7.96
CA THR A 28 7.28 -2.86 -8.72
C THR A 28 6.84 -2.98 -10.19
N SER A 29 6.78 -1.85 -10.89
CA SER A 29 6.47 -1.81 -12.33
C SER A 29 7.50 -2.56 -13.19
N PHE A 30 8.74 -2.67 -12.71
CA PHE A 30 9.81 -3.44 -13.34
C PHE A 30 9.74 -4.96 -13.03
N GLY A 31 8.76 -5.39 -12.24
CA GLY A 31 8.49 -6.81 -11.97
C GLY A 31 9.21 -7.39 -10.74
N GLY A 32 10.05 -6.61 -10.06
CA GLY A 32 10.68 -7.02 -8.80
C GLY A 32 9.77 -6.81 -7.58
N ASN A 33 10.19 -7.32 -6.42
CA ASN A 33 9.50 -7.10 -5.15
C ASN A 33 10.33 -6.19 -4.24
N ARG A 34 9.67 -5.32 -3.49
CA ARG A 34 10.29 -4.44 -2.49
C ARG A 34 9.52 -4.53 -1.17
N ILE A 35 10.24 -4.63 -0.05
CA ILE A 35 9.64 -4.54 1.29
C ILE A 35 9.17 -3.09 1.51
N VAL A 36 7.95 -2.95 2.00
CA VAL A 36 7.39 -1.68 2.45
C VAL A 36 7.55 -1.63 3.96
N ASP A 37 8.63 -0.98 4.39
CA ASP A 37 8.93 -0.80 5.81
C ASP A 37 8.05 0.28 6.45
N TRP A 38 8.01 0.24 7.78
CA TRP A 38 7.38 1.28 8.57
C TRP A 38 8.16 2.60 8.48
N PRO A 39 7.50 3.76 8.28
CA PRO A 39 8.17 5.05 8.36
C PRO A 39 8.77 5.28 9.75
N ALA A 40 10.00 5.80 9.81
CA ALA A 40 10.66 6.09 11.08
C ALA A 40 9.98 7.24 11.86
N ALA A 41 9.42 8.21 11.14
CA ALA A 41 8.67 9.35 11.68
C ALA A 41 7.71 9.91 10.62
N GLU A 42 6.79 10.78 11.05
CA GLU A 42 6.02 11.62 10.14
C GLU A 42 6.97 12.57 9.39
N GLN A 43 6.80 12.68 8.07
CA GLN A 43 7.71 13.45 7.22
C GLN A 43 7.38 14.94 7.19
N LEU A 44 6.11 15.30 7.42
CA LEU A 44 5.63 16.67 7.27
C LEU A 44 4.99 17.22 8.55
N PRO A 45 5.42 18.41 9.03
CA PRO A 45 4.85 18.99 10.24
C PRO A 45 3.39 19.42 10.01
N ARG A 46 2.49 18.93 10.87
CA ARG A 46 1.05 19.29 10.89
C ARG A 46 0.30 18.93 9.58
N ILE A 47 0.48 17.71 9.08
CA ILE A 47 -0.16 17.21 7.83
C ILE A 47 -1.61 16.69 8.01
N CYS A 48 -2.17 16.78 9.23
CA CYS A 48 -3.54 16.34 9.52
C CYS A 48 -4.45 17.52 9.84
#